data_AF-H3AAN1-F1
#
_entry.id   AF-H3AAN1-F1
#
_cell.length_a   1.000
_cell.length_b   1.000
_cell.length_c   1.000
_cell.angle_alpha   90.00
_cell.angle_beta   90.00
_cell.angle_gamma   90.00
#
_symmetry.space_group_name_H-M   'P 1'
#
loop_
_entity.id
_entity.type
_entity.pdbx_description
1 polymer ?
#
loop_
_entity_poly.entity_id
_entity_poly.type
_entity_poly.pdbx_seq_one_letter_code
_entity_poly.pdbx_strand_id
1 'polypeptide(L)'
;FFAGLFDNCSHSLSDKGWTLGIQSSDHLGRKDACFFFTMRTDRARKATTVLGHSHYLPNVWVHVAATYDGHWMTLYVDSVQVGRSGGQIGPLHSLFMDSCRTLVLGGGNSQLYHEFRGYLASFSLWDVAKSRGQLKRELLQRVRDGELGLVFNTHFSQADELWVSHKDRGYPVLETIPFPEPEMVSPLSPPPCGKTVCDNVEVVAKYNEHWPLRQGKRIHYRVVNICDDDGGNPTVTPEQINIQHLTLNDAFGRYNISWELEVQEVRNSSARGRVVLVNCERSQIGNDHCDPECDHPLTGYDGGDCRFQGRCYSWRRNDGFCDTECNNMLGDFDEGDCCDPEVTDIRKTCFDPDSPNRAYMSVKELKEALQLDSSQYLNVYFASSVREELAGAATWPWDKEALGLLGGVVLNPSYYGTPGHTNTMIHEVGHVLGLYHVFKGVSERESCDDPCRETVPSMETGDLCADTLPTPKNKLCHDPDPGNDTCGQISYHGTPFDNYMSYGDDDCTNNFTPNQVARMHCYLDLVYQSWTLSKKPTPVPMPPMVIGKTKDSLTLHWLPPISGSVHEREVGTVCGHCSEDGTLYQYAHAAMSPRVCDASGYWTPEEAIG
;
A
#
# COMPACT_ATOMS: atom_id res chain seq x y z
N PHE A 1 -35.34 -6.47 -18.82
CA PHE A 1 -34.52 -5.32 -19.26
C PHE A 1 -34.42 -4.32 -18.12
N PHE A 2 -33.44 -3.41 -18.14
CA PHE A 2 -33.30 -2.36 -17.13
C PHE A 2 -34.22 -1.18 -17.42
N ALA A 3 -34.22 -0.73 -18.68
CA ALA A 3 -34.99 0.39 -19.17
C ALA A 3 -35.57 0.10 -20.55
N GLY A 4 -36.73 0.67 -20.85
CA GLY A 4 -37.30 0.66 -22.18
C GLY A 4 -38.33 1.75 -22.39
N LEU A 5 -38.41 2.25 -23.62
CA LEU A 5 -39.40 3.22 -24.06
C LEU A 5 -40.32 2.55 -25.07
N PHE A 6 -41.63 2.58 -24.82
CA PHE A 6 -42.62 1.89 -25.65
C PHE A 6 -43.70 2.84 -26.17
N ASP A 7 -44.27 2.47 -27.31
CA ASP A 7 -45.50 3.06 -27.82
C ASP A 7 -46.72 2.61 -26.99
N ASN A 8 -47.51 3.58 -26.50
CA ASN A 8 -48.75 3.30 -25.78
C ASN A 8 -50.02 3.70 -26.58
N CYS A 9 -49.88 4.24 -27.79
CA CYS A 9 -51.03 4.59 -28.62
C CYS A 9 -51.63 3.38 -29.35
N SER A 10 -51.00 2.19 -29.32
CA SER A 10 -51.50 0.97 -29.95
C SER A 10 -52.10 -0.01 -28.94
N HIS A 11 -53.32 -0.49 -29.17
CA HIS A 11 -54.03 -1.46 -28.31
C HIS A 11 -53.34 -2.84 -28.17
N SER A 12 -52.28 -3.12 -28.93
CA SER A 12 -51.44 -4.31 -28.80
C SER A 12 -50.10 -3.94 -28.15
N LEU A 13 -49.59 -4.82 -27.26
CA LEU A 13 -48.21 -4.76 -26.74
C LEU A 13 -47.21 -4.53 -27.89
N SER A 14 -46.77 -3.28 -28.04
CA SER A 14 -45.92 -2.86 -29.15
C SER A 14 -44.46 -3.12 -28.79
N ASP A 15 -43.75 -3.84 -29.64
CA ASP A 15 -42.28 -3.93 -29.64
C ASP A 15 -41.63 -2.70 -30.29
N LYS A 16 -42.43 -1.67 -30.64
CA LYS A 16 -41.97 -0.37 -31.15
C LYS A 16 -41.40 0.49 -30.02
N GLY A 17 -40.20 1.01 -30.27
CA GLY A 17 -39.41 1.73 -29.30
C GLY A 17 -38.05 1.05 -29.07
N TRP A 18 -37.53 1.12 -27.85
CA TRP A 18 -36.22 0.55 -27.52
C TRP A 18 -36.17 -0.04 -26.12
N THR A 19 -35.28 -1.01 -25.94
CA THR A 19 -35.02 -1.67 -24.65
C THR A 19 -33.54 -1.93 -24.46
N LEU A 20 -33.06 -1.72 -23.24
CA LEU A 20 -31.69 -1.95 -22.81
C LEU A 20 -31.68 -2.89 -21.61
N GLY A 21 -30.91 -3.98 -21.65
CA GLY A 21 -30.91 -4.96 -20.57
C GLY A 21 -29.85 -6.04 -20.67
N ILE A 22 -30.04 -7.12 -19.90
CA ILE A 22 -29.24 -8.35 -19.95
C ILE A 22 -30.08 -9.46 -20.58
N GLN A 23 -29.46 -10.25 -21.44
CA GLN A 23 -30.06 -11.44 -22.04
C GLN A 23 -29.03 -12.59 -21.99
N SER A 24 -29.49 -13.81 -21.68
CA SER A 24 -28.67 -15.01 -21.81
C SER A 24 -28.62 -15.45 -23.27
N SER A 25 -27.42 -15.70 -23.79
CA SER A 25 -27.22 -16.35 -25.09
C SER A 25 -26.73 -17.78 -24.88
N ASP A 26 -27.34 -18.75 -25.57
CA ASP A 26 -26.92 -20.15 -25.53
C ASP A 26 -26.06 -20.43 -26.77
N HIS A 27 -24.80 -20.02 -26.71
CA HIS A 27 -23.81 -20.35 -27.75
C HIS A 27 -22.93 -21.49 -27.22
N LEU A 28 -22.92 -22.63 -27.92
CA LEU A 28 -22.04 -23.77 -27.65
C LEU A 28 -22.24 -24.50 -26.29
N GLY A 29 -23.43 -24.39 -25.67
CA GLY A 29 -23.77 -25.13 -24.44
C GLY A 29 -23.23 -24.49 -23.15
N ARG A 30 -22.69 -23.27 -23.21
CA ARG A 30 -22.46 -22.40 -22.04
C ARG A 30 -23.49 -21.27 -22.06
N LYS A 31 -24.20 -21.10 -20.95
CA LYS A 31 -25.18 -20.01 -20.76
C LYS A 31 -24.46 -18.78 -20.24
N ASP A 32 -23.97 -17.95 -21.16
CA ASP A 32 -23.34 -16.67 -20.81
C ASP A 32 -24.37 -15.53 -20.97
N ALA A 33 -24.39 -14.62 -20.00
CA ALA A 33 -25.25 -13.45 -20.02
C ALA A 33 -24.49 -12.25 -20.61
N CYS A 34 -25.13 -11.50 -21.51
CA CYS A 34 -24.56 -10.31 -22.15
C CYS A 34 -25.53 -9.14 -22.08
N PHE A 35 -24.99 -7.93 -22.17
CA PHE A 35 -25.80 -6.72 -22.35
C PHE A 35 -26.38 -6.66 -23.77
N PHE A 36 -27.60 -6.16 -23.91
CA PHE A 36 -28.26 -6.00 -25.19
C PHE A 36 -28.95 -4.65 -25.33
N PHE A 37 -29.02 -4.18 -26.57
CA PHE A 37 -29.80 -3.04 -26.98
C PHE A 37 -30.70 -3.43 -28.17
N THR A 38 -32.00 -3.43 -27.94
CA THR A 38 -32.99 -3.71 -28.98
C THR A 38 -33.75 -2.45 -29.33
N MET A 39 -33.97 -2.20 -30.61
CA MET A 39 -34.76 -1.07 -31.09
C MET A 39 -35.61 -1.49 -32.29
N ARG A 40 -36.80 -0.90 -32.39
CA ARG A 40 -37.65 -0.91 -33.57
C ARG A 40 -38.21 0.49 -33.81
N THR A 41 -37.81 1.12 -34.91
CA THR A 41 -38.39 2.40 -35.34
C THR A 41 -39.81 2.18 -35.87
N ASP A 42 -40.64 3.24 -35.86
CA ASP A 42 -42.04 3.16 -36.30
C ASP A 42 -42.21 2.64 -37.73
N ARG A 43 -41.22 2.90 -38.60
CA ARG A 43 -41.22 2.48 -40.01
C ARG A 43 -40.61 1.09 -40.22
N ALA A 44 -39.94 0.52 -39.22
CA ALA A 44 -39.29 -0.76 -39.33
C ALA A 44 -40.27 -1.93 -39.19
N ARG A 45 -40.10 -2.93 -40.07
CA ARG A 45 -40.92 -4.17 -40.06
C ARG A 45 -40.56 -5.11 -38.92
N LYS A 46 -39.32 -5.07 -38.43
CA LYS A 46 -38.78 -5.93 -37.36
C LYS A 46 -37.84 -5.13 -36.46
N ALA A 47 -37.74 -5.54 -35.20
CA ALA A 47 -36.73 -5.03 -34.28
C ALA A 47 -35.32 -5.51 -34.65
N THR A 48 -34.32 -4.71 -34.31
CA THR A 48 -32.90 -5.07 -34.39
C THR A 48 -32.34 -5.12 -32.97
N THR A 49 -31.60 -6.18 -32.67
CA THR A 49 -30.90 -6.34 -31.38
C THR A 49 -29.40 -6.30 -31.60
N VAL A 50 -28.71 -5.46 -30.83
CA VAL A 50 -27.26 -5.42 -30.68
C VAL A 50 -26.93 -6.13 -29.38
N LEU A 51 -26.19 -7.23 -29.47
CA LEU A 51 -25.62 -7.92 -28.31
C LEU A 51 -24.20 -7.43 -28.08
N GLY A 52 -23.89 -7.07 -26.84
CA GLY A 52 -22.53 -6.73 -26.41
C GLY A 52 -21.66 -7.98 -26.36
N HIS A 53 -20.42 -7.87 -26.80
CA HIS A 53 -19.43 -8.95 -26.68
C HIS A 53 -18.85 -9.09 -25.25
N SER A 54 -19.09 -8.12 -24.37
CA SER A 54 -18.69 -8.17 -22.96
C SER A 54 -19.64 -9.04 -22.14
N HIS A 55 -19.07 -9.93 -21.33
CA HIS A 55 -19.82 -10.79 -20.41
C HIS A 55 -20.38 -9.98 -19.22
N TYR A 56 -21.59 -10.32 -18.81
CA TYR A 56 -22.18 -9.82 -17.57
C TYR A 56 -21.53 -10.51 -16.36
N LEU A 57 -21.01 -9.71 -15.43
CA LEU A 57 -20.50 -10.18 -14.14
C LEU A 57 -21.51 -9.83 -13.03
N PRO A 58 -21.96 -10.80 -12.21
CA PRO A 58 -22.83 -10.50 -11.08
C PRO A 58 -22.07 -9.70 -10.01
N ASN A 59 -22.79 -8.87 -9.25
CA ASN A 59 -22.30 -8.08 -8.11
C ASN A 59 -21.27 -6.97 -8.44
N VAL A 60 -21.22 -6.51 -9.69
CA VAL A 60 -20.34 -5.40 -10.13
C VAL A 60 -21.19 -4.24 -10.66
N TRP A 61 -20.83 -2.99 -10.34
CA TRP A 61 -21.43 -1.82 -10.97
C TRP A 61 -20.89 -1.64 -12.38
N VAL A 62 -21.81 -1.44 -13.32
CA VAL A 62 -21.47 -1.28 -14.74
C VAL A 62 -22.24 -0.10 -15.30
N HIS A 63 -21.55 0.77 -16.04
CA HIS A 63 -22.18 1.86 -16.77
C HIS A 63 -22.54 1.40 -18.19
N VAL A 64 -23.84 1.26 -18.47
CA VAL A 64 -24.35 0.83 -19.78
C VAL A 64 -25.01 2.01 -20.48
N ALA A 65 -24.54 2.34 -21.69
CA ALA A 65 -25.10 3.40 -22.51
C ALA A 65 -25.42 2.90 -23.92
N ALA A 66 -26.48 3.41 -24.54
CA ALA A 66 -26.84 3.09 -25.91
C ALA A 66 -27.17 4.36 -26.68
N THR A 67 -26.74 4.43 -27.95
CA THR A 67 -26.97 5.60 -28.81
C THR A 67 -27.56 5.19 -30.15
N TYR A 68 -28.39 6.07 -30.71
CA TYR A 68 -28.94 5.92 -32.05
C TYR A 68 -28.99 7.28 -32.75
N ASP A 69 -28.26 7.41 -33.86
CA ASP A 69 -28.13 8.66 -34.63
C ASP A 69 -29.06 8.73 -35.86
N GLY A 70 -30.01 7.80 -35.98
CA GLY A 70 -30.89 7.67 -37.15
C GLY A 70 -30.34 6.71 -38.23
N HIS A 71 -29.12 6.21 -38.07
CA HIS A 71 -28.52 5.22 -38.97
C HIS A 71 -27.85 4.07 -38.22
N TRP A 72 -27.16 4.36 -37.11
CA TRP A 72 -26.36 3.42 -36.34
C TRP A 72 -26.89 3.29 -34.92
N MET A 73 -27.18 2.05 -34.52
CA MET A 73 -27.38 1.67 -33.13
C MET A 73 -26.03 1.27 -32.54
N THR A 74 -25.63 1.87 -31.42
CA THR A 74 -24.36 1.55 -30.75
C THR A 74 -24.59 1.29 -29.27
N LEU A 75 -24.00 0.21 -28.76
CA LEU A 75 -24.03 -0.18 -27.34
C LEU A 75 -22.65 0.02 -26.72
N TYR A 76 -22.62 0.62 -25.54
CA TYR A 76 -21.42 0.89 -24.75
C TYR A 76 -21.53 0.28 -23.36
N VAL A 77 -20.42 -0.25 -22.87
CA VAL A 77 -20.23 -0.73 -21.49
C VAL A 77 -18.96 -0.05 -20.97
N ASP A 78 -19.06 0.67 -19.85
CA ASP A 78 -17.99 1.46 -19.24
C ASP A 78 -17.26 2.38 -20.23
N SER A 79 -18.04 3.03 -21.10
CA SER A 79 -17.55 3.93 -22.18
C SER A 79 -16.74 3.24 -23.30
N VAL A 80 -16.77 1.92 -23.37
CA VAL A 80 -16.21 1.10 -24.46
C VAL A 80 -17.34 0.62 -25.36
N GLN A 81 -17.17 0.75 -26.68
CA GLN A 81 -18.15 0.27 -27.65
C GLN A 81 -18.15 -1.25 -27.71
N VAL A 82 -19.26 -1.89 -27.34
CA VAL A 82 -19.38 -3.36 -27.29
C VAL A 82 -20.21 -3.95 -28.42
N GLY A 83 -20.91 -3.12 -29.20
CA GLY A 83 -21.66 -3.59 -30.35
C GLY A 83 -22.20 -2.43 -31.17
N ARG A 84 -22.38 -2.64 -32.49
CA ARG A 84 -22.94 -1.65 -33.41
C ARG A 84 -23.74 -2.33 -34.52
N SER A 85 -24.86 -1.74 -34.93
CA SER A 85 -25.68 -2.26 -36.03
C SER A 85 -26.36 -1.13 -36.81
N GLY A 86 -26.48 -1.31 -38.13
CA GLY A 86 -27.23 -0.41 -39.03
C GLY A 86 -28.63 -0.92 -39.38
N GLY A 87 -29.18 -1.87 -38.61
CA GLY A 87 -30.44 -2.55 -38.93
C GLY A 87 -31.71 -1.68 -38.82
N GLN A 88 -31.59 -0.48 -38.27
CA GLN A 88 -32.69 0.49 -38.12
C GLN A 88 -32.30 1.81 -38.78
N ILE A 89 -33.18 2.35 -39.63
CA ILE A 89 -32.91 3.58 -40.40
C ILE A 89 -34.06 4.57 -40.22
N GLY A 90 -33.71 5.84 -40.07
CA GLY A 90 -34.64 6.95 -40.01
C GLY A 90 -34.98 7.37 -38.58
N PRO A 91 -35.96 8.28 -38.40
CA PRO A 91 -36.33 8.73 -37.07
C PRO A 91 -36.93 7.57 -36.27
N LEU A 92 -36.64 7.56 -34.97
CA LEU A 92 -37.17 6.56 -34.04
C LEU A 92 -38.71 6.56 -34.06
N HIS A 93 -39.29 7.76 -34.16
CA HIS A 93 -40.73 7.99 -34.15
C HIS A 93 -41.20 8.67 -35.44
N SER A 94 -42.43 8.34 -35.84
CA SER A 94 -43.15 9.06 -36.88
C SER A 94 -43.87 10.27 -36.29
N LEU A 95 -44.02 11.34 -37.08
CA LEU A 95 -44.69 12.59 -36.67
C LEU A 95 -46.11 12.38 -36.12
N PHE A 96 -46.77 11.26 -36.45
CA PHE A 96 -48.12 10.93 -35.99
C PHE A 96 -48.15 10.19 -34.64
N MET A 97 -47.10 9.45 -34.30
CA MET A 97 -47.02 8.62 -33.09
C MET A 97 -46.18 9.27 -31.98
N ASP A 98 -45.83 10.55 -32.11
CA ASP A 98 -44.97 11.27 -31.16
C ASP A 98 -45.67 11.56 -29.82
N SER A 99 -47.01 11.44 -29.77
CA SER A 99 -47.84 11.96 -28.67
C SER A 99 -48.16 10.99 -27.52
N CYS A 100 -47.87 9.69 -27.61
CA CYS A 100 -48.06 8.76 -26.45
C CYS A 100 -46.96 7.71 -26.33
N ARG A 101 -46.06 7.91 -25.36
CA ARG A 101 -44.96 7.00 -25.01
C ARG A 101 -44.96 6.69 -23.51
N THR A 102 -44.44 5.52 -23.16
CA THR A 102 -44.28 5.11 -21.76
C THR A 102 -42.85 4.63 -21.55
N LEU A 103 -42.14 5.31 -20.64
CA LEU A 103 -40.83 4.91 -20.15
C LEU A 103 -41.01 3.96 -18.98
N VAL A 104 -40.41 2.78 -19.07
CA VAL A 104 -40.50 1.73 -18.06
C VAL A 104 -39.09 1.40 -17.57
N LEU A 105 -38.91 1.42 -16.25
CA LEU A 105 -37.71 0.96 -15.58
C LEU A 105 -38.01 -0.31 -14.77
N GLY A 106 -37.02 -1.19 -14.65
CA GLY A 106 -37.05 -2.30 -13.69
C GLY A 106 -37.83 -3.55 -14.12
N GLY A 107 -38.27 -3.70 -15.37
CA GLY A 107 -38.89 -4.94 -15.82
C GLY A 107 -39.72 -4.88 -17.10
N GLY A 108 -40.10 -6.06 -17.60
CA GLY A 108 -40.82 -6.25 -18.87
C GLY A 108 -42.25 -5.71 -18.94
N ASN A 109 -42.67 -5.24 -20.13
CA ASN A 109 -44.07 -4.90 -20.48
C ASN A 109 -44.95 -6.14 -20.79
N SER A 110 -44.47 -7.35 -20.47
CA SER A 110 -45.13 -8.62 -20.83
C SER A 110 -45.84 -9.24 -19.62
N GLN A 111 -46.98 -9.90 -19.85
CA GLN A 111 -47.71 -10.68 -18.82
C GLN A 111 -46.87 -11.83 -18.22
N LEU A 112 -45.80 -12.25 -18.90
CA LEU A 112 -44.84 -13.23 -18.43
C LEU A 112 -43.57 -12.53 -17.91
N TYR A 113 -43.50 -12.54 -16.58
CA TYR A 113 -42.45 -12.23 -15.61
C TYR A 113 -41.02 -12.12 -16.13
N HIS A 114 -40.39 -10.94 -15.97
CA HIS A 114 -38.99 -10.77 -15.52
C HIS A 114 -38.81 -9.35 -14.96
N GLU A 115 -38.96 -9.19 -13.65
CA GLU A 115 -38.56 -7.98 -12.91
C GLU A 115 -37.02 -7.94 -12.83
N PHE A 116 -36.42 -6.76 -12.97
CA PHE A 116 -34.99 -6.61 -12.80
C PHE A 116 -34.64 -6.80 -11.32
N ARG A 117 -33.76 -7.77 -11.03
CA ARG A 117 -33.22 -8.02 -9.70
C ARG A 117 -31.81 -7.45 -9.62
N GLY A 118 -31.69 -6.24 -9.11
CA GLY A 118 -30.42 -5.53 -8.96
C GLY A 118 -30.64 -4.06 -8.59
N TYR A 119 -29.54 -3.31 -8.49
CA TYR A 119 -29.55 -1.90 -8.11
C TYR A 119 -29.37 -1.00 -9.33
N LEU A 120 -30.02 0.17 -9.34
CA LEU A 120 -29.82 1.22 -10.33
C LEU A 120 -29.42 2.50 -9.59
N ALA A 121 -28.27 3.07 -9.94
CA ALA A 121 -27.76 4.29 -9.29
C ALA A 121 -28.31 5.57 -9.93
N SER A 122 -28.40 5.61 -11.26
CA SER A 122 -28.94 6.75 -12.00
C SER A 122 -29.45 6.31 -13.37
N PHE A 123 -30.31 7.12 -13.96
CA PHE A 123 -30.78 6.94 -15.33
C PHE A 123 -30.92 8.30 -15.99
N SER A 124 -30.36 8.43 -17.19
CA SER A 124 -30.39 9.65 -17.98
C SER A 124 -30.75 9.34 -19.43
N LEU A 125 -31.55 10.20 -20.06
CA LEU A 125 -32.06 10.06 -21.42
C LEU A 125 -31.89 11.38 -22.17
N TRP A 126 -31.41 11.29 -23.41
CA TRP A 126 -31.22 12.44 -24.31
C TRP A 126 -32.00 12.25 -25.60
N ASP A 127 -32.39 13.37 -26.24
CA ASP A 127 -32.99 13.41 -27.57
C ASP A 127 -31.96 13.45 -28.71
N VAL A 128 -30.67 13.58 -28.35
CA VAL A 128 -29.53 13.60 -29.26
C VAL A 128 -28.57 12.45 -28.97
N ALA A 129 -28.02 11.86 -30.03
CA ALA A 129 -27.01 10.82 -29.92
C ALA A 129 -25.68 11.40 -29.39
N LYS A 130 -25.26 10.94 -28.21
CA LYS A 130 -23.99 11.30 -27.59
C LYS A 130 -22.82 10.55 -28.24
N SER A 131 -21.66 11.20 -28.34
CA SER A 131 -20.41 10.57 -28.76
C SER A 131 -19.73 9.83 -27.59
N ARG A 132 -18.82 8.89 -27.91
CA ARG A 132 -18.04 8.16 -26.90
C ARG A 132 -17.31 9.08 -25.91
N GLY A 133 -16.74 10.19 -26.38
CA GLY A 133 -16.03 11.16 -25.54
C GLY A 133 -16.96 11.97 -24.62
N GLN A 134 -18.24 12.13 -24.99
CA GLN A 134 -19.24 12.72 -24.11
C GLN A 134 -19.66 11.73 -23.02
N LEU A 135 -19.97 10.49 -23.38
CA LEU A 135 -20.31 9.42 -22.44
C LEU A 135 -19.19 9.15 -21.41
N LYS A 136 -17.92 9.20 -21.83
CA LYS A 136 -16.77 9.06 -20.92
C LYS A 136 -16.68 10.20 -19.91
N ARG A 137 -16.99 11.43 -20.32
CA ARG A 137 -17.02 12.58 -19.40
C ARG A 137 -18.16 12.45 -18.40
N GLU A 138 -19.33 11.96 -18.82
CA GLU A 138 -20.49 11.71 -17.96
C GLU A 138 -20.23 10.58 -16.93
N LEU A 139 -19.45 9.56 -17.32
CA LEU A 139 -19.01 8.52 -16.37
C LEU A 139 -18.09 9.10 -15.29
N LEU A 140 -17.21 10.04 -15.64
CA LEU A 140 -16.23 10.64 -14.73
C LEU A 140 -16.78 11.85 -13.95
N GLN A 141 -17.79 12.52 -14.49
CA GLN A 141 -18.39 13.74 -13.96
C GLN A 141 -19.90 13.57 -13.96
N ARG A 142 -20.53 13.68 -12.79
CA ARG A 142 -22.00 13.57 -12.66
C ARG A 142 -22.71 14.47 -13.69
N VAL A 143 -23.72 13.91 -14.35
CA VAL A 143 -24.58 14.64 -15.32
C VAL A 143 -25.17 15.87 -14.64
N ARG A 144 -25.09 17.03 -15.30
CA ARG A 144 -25.63 18.30 -14.78
C ARG A 144 -27.01 18.58 -15.39
N ASP A 145 -27.93 19.04 -14.55
CA ASP A 145 -29.24 19.50 -15.03
C ASP A 145 -29.07 20.73 -15.95
N GLY A 146 -29.69 20.71 -17.12
CA GLY A 146 -29.60 21.77 -18.14
C GLY A 146 -28.61 21.52 -19.29
N GLU A 147 -28.05 20.31 -19.41
CA GLU A 147 -27.31 19.93 -20.62
C GLU A 147 -28.18 19.95 -21.88
N LEU A 148 -27.60 20.39 -23.00
CA LEU A 148 -28.26 20.42 -24.31
C LEU A 148 -28.76 19.02 -24.69
N GLY A 149 -30.07 18.92 -24.93
CA GLY A 149 -30.75 17.70 -25.36
C GLY A 149 -30.99 16.66 -24.27
N LEU A 150 -30.79 17.00 -22.99
CA LEU A 150 -31.19 16.15 -21.87
C LEU A 150 -32.71 16.17 -21.71
N VAL A 151 -33.34 15.01 -21.87
CA VAL A 151 -34.80 14.83 -21.78
C VAL A 151 -35.21 14.44 -20.37
N PHE A 152 -34.43 13.58 -19.73
CA PHE A 152 -34.76 13.05 -18.41
C PHE A 152 -33.49 12.66 -17.65
N ASN A 153 -33.46 12.94 -16.35
CA ASN A 153 -32.39 12.57 -15.43
C ASN A 153 -32.99 12.20 -14.06
N THR A 154 -32.59 11.07 -13.49
CA THR A 154 -33.04 10.64 -12.16
C THR A 154 -31.91 9.99 -11.36
N HIS A 155 -31.87 10.34 -10.07
CA HIS A 155 -31.02 9.72 -9.04
C HIS A 155 -31.83 8.95 -7.98
N PHE A 156 -33.13 8.72 -8.26
CA PHE A 156 -34.06 7.95 -7.43
C PHE A 156 -34.31 8.46 -6.00
N SER A 157 -33.75 9.61 -5.61
CA SER A 157 -33.97 10.27 -4.32
C SER A 157 -35.40 10.79 -4.10
N GLN A 158 -36.13 11.06 -5.19
CA GLN A 158 -37.54 11.50 -5.21
C GLN A 158 -38.37 10.58 -6.14
N ALA A 159 -38.22 9.25 -5.96
CA ALA A 159 -38.84 8.29 -6.86
C ALA A 159 -40.39 8.34 -6.84
N ASP A 160 -40.98 8.75 -5.73
CA ASP A 160 -42.42 8.91 -5.50
C ASP A 160 -43.03 10.13 -6.19
N GLU A 161 -42.25 11.18 -6.44
CA GLU A 161 -42.69 12.37 -7.18
C GLU A 161 -42.60 12.18 -8.71
N LEU A 162 -41.59 11.44 -9.18
CA LEU A 162 -41.26 11.32 -10.61
C LEU A 162 -41.78 10.04 -11.27
N TRP A 163 -42.13 9.01 -10.50
CA TRP A 163 -42.54 7.71 -11.03
C TRP A 163 -43.89 7.25 -10.49
N VAL A 164 -44.61 6.48 -11.32
CA VAL A 164 -45.84 5.79 -10.93
C VAL A 164 -45.57 4.29 -10.96
N SER A 165 -45.89 3.59 -9.87
CA SER A 165 -45.74 2.13 -9.86
C SER A 165 -46.71 1.48 -10.84
N HIS A 166 -46.19 0.65 -11.74
CA HIS A 166 -46.98 -0.05 -12.75
C HIS A 166 -47.80 -1.23 -12.17
N LYS A 167 -47.52 -1.66 -10.93
CA LYS A 167 -48.27 -2.69 -10.19
C LYS A 167 -48.44 -2.23 -8.74
N ASP A 168 -49.44 -2.69 -8.00
CA ASP A 168 -49.71 -2.34 -6.57
C ASP A 168 -48.61 -2.78 -5.57
N ARG A 169 -47.39 -3.06 -6.04
CA ARG A 169 -46.19 -3.28 -5.24
C ARG A 169 -45.49 -1.93 -5.11
N GLY A 170 -45.13 -1.56 -3.88
CA GLY A 170 -44.58 -0.23 -3.55
C GLY A 170 -43.34 0.16 -4.35
N TYR A 171 -42.91 1.41 -4.19
CA TYR A 171 -41.70 1.95 -4.80
C TYR A 171 -40.45 1.10 -4.49
N PRO A 172 -39.43 1.07 -5.38
CA PRO A 172 -38.17 0.41 -5.12
C PRO A 172 -37.53 0.94 -3.82
N VAL A 173 -36.88 0.05 -3.06
CA VAL A 173 -36.21 0.41 -1.80
C VAL A 173 -34.97 1.23 -2.11
N LEU A 174 -34.85 2.41 -1.50
CA LEU A 174 -33.65 3.22 -1.55
C LEU A 174 -32.61 2.64 -0.57
N GLU A 175 -31.51 2.10 -1.10
CA GLU A 175 -30.38 1.65 -0.30
C GLU A 175 -29.16 2.54 -0.53
N THR A 176 -28.49 2.93 0.56
CA THR A 176 -27.19 3.58 0.48
C THR A 176 -26.12 2.52 0.37
N ILE A 177 -25.76 2.17 -0.86
CA ILE A 177 -24.71 1.19 -1.15
C ILE A 177 -23.42 1.98 -1.33
N PRO A 178 -22.36 1.74 -0.53
CA PRO A 178 -21.06 2.29 -0.86
C PRO A 178 -20.70 1.81 -2.26
N PHE A 179 -20.35 2.72 -3.17
CA PHE A 179 -19.80 2.33 -4.46
C PHE A 179 -18.68 1.34 -4.17
N PRO A 180 -18.76 0.08 -4.62
CA PRO A 180 -17.62 -0.81 -4.61
C PRO A 180 -16.55 -0.04 -5.36
N GLU A 181 -15.48 0.30 -4.67
CA GLU A 181 -14.24 0.62 -5.36
C GLU A 181 -14.04 -0.52 -6.35
N PRO A 182 -13.85 -0.23 -7.66
CA PRO A 182 -13.59 -1.29 -8.60
C PRO A 182 -12.47 -2.13 -8.00
N GLU A 183 -12.71 -3.44 -7.83
CA GLU A 183 -11.62 -4.37 -7.62
C GLU A 183 -10.77 -4.28 -8.88
N MET A 184 -9.82 -3.34 -8.85
CA MET A 184 -8.57 -3.52 -9.51
C MET A 184 -8.08 -4.84 -8.95
N VAL A 185 -8.21 -5.91 -9.74
CA VAL A 185 -7.28 -7.03 -9.62
C VAL A 185 -5.92 -6.40 -9.82
N SER A 186 -5.33 -5.91 -8.73
CA SER A 186 -4.00 -5.36 -8.75
C SER A 186 -3.13 -6.57 -9.07
N PRO A 187 -2.47 -6.61 -10.24
CA PRO A 187 -1.60 -7.74 -10.58
C PRO A 187 -0.40 -7.84 -9.61
N LEU A 188 -0.23 -6.86 -8.72
CA LEU A 188 0.89 -6.74 -7.80
C LEU A 188 0.48 -6.92 -6.34
N SER A 189 -0.33 -7.93 -6.04
CA SER A 189 -0.45 -8.37 -4.66
C SER A 189 0.90 -8.88 -4.16
N PRO A 190 1.32 -8.57 -2.91
CA PRO A 190 2.46 -9.25 -2.31
C PRO A 190 2.24 -10.76 -2.32
N PRO A 191 3.31 -11.57 -2.34
CA PRO A 191 3.19 -13.00 -2.03
C PRO A 191 2.57 -13.18 -0.63
N PRO A 192 2.02 -14.35 -0.29
CA PRO A 192 1.37 -14.57 1.01
C PRO A 192 2.22 -14.18 2.23
N CYS A 193 3.54 -14.28 2.12
CA CYS A 193 4.50 -13.92 3.16
C CYS A 193 5.02 -12.48 3.07
N GLY A 194 4.71 -11.77 1.99
CA GLY A 194 5.02 -10.35 1.80
C GLY A 194 3.96 -9.43 2.42
N LYS A 195 4.34 -8.18 2.64
CA LYS A 195 3.48 -7.15 3.23
C LYS A 195 3.05 -6.11 2.21
N THR A 196 3.94 -5.75 1.29
CA THR A 196 3.72 -4.61 0.38
C THR A 196 4.01 -4.95 -1.07
N VAL A 197 3.68 -4.04 -1.97
CA VAL A 197 3.98 -4.19 -3.39
C VAL A 197 5.49 -4.32 -3.68
N CYS A 198 6.35 -3.79 -2.81
CA CYS A 198 7.80 -3.96 -2.95
C CYS A 198 8.28 -5.38 -2.65
N ASP A 199 7.42 -6.23 -2.10
CA ASP A 199 7.68 -7.66 -1.89
C ASP A 199 7.17 -8.51 -3.07
N ASN A 200 6.50 -7.89 -4.05
CA ASN A 200 6.01 -8.61 -5.22
C ASN A 200 7.17 -9.05 -6.12
N VAL A 201 7.12 -10.31 -6.55
CA VAL A 201 8.16 -10.96 -7.37
C VAL A 201 8.44 -10.20 -8.67
N GLU A 202 7.39 -9.74 -9.35
CA GLU A 202 7.53 -9.00 -10.62
C GLU A 202 8.16 -7.62 -10.39
N VAL A 203 7.80 -6.93 -9.31
CA VAL A 203 8.38 -5.62 -8.97
C VAL A 203 9.87 -5.75 -8.71
N VAL A 204 10.28 -6.68 -7.87
CA VAL A 204 11.70 -6.93 -7.57
C VAL A 204 12.45 -7.34 -8.83
N ALA A 205 11.89 -8.23 -9.65
CA ALA A 205 12.47 -8.61 -10.94
C ALA A 205 12.67 -7.40 -11.86
N LYS A 206 11.72 -6.47 -11.93
CA LYS A 206 11.86 -5.25 -12.75
C LYS A 206 12.98 -4.35 -12.28
N TYR A 207 13.14 -4.16 -10.96
CA TYR A 207 14.27 -3.40 -10.43
C TYR A 207 15.62 -4.07 -10.72
N ASN A 208 15.68 -5.41 -10.79
CA ASN A 208 16.87 -6.16 -11.20
C ASN A 208 17.15 -6.04 -12.71
N GLU A 209 16.11 -6.15 -13.55
CA GLU A 209 16.21 -6.17 -15.02
C GLU A 209 16.42 -4.76 -15.63
N HIS A 210 15.90 -3.72 -14.99
CA HIS A 210 15.87 -2.36 -15.52
C HIS A 210 16.68 -1.40 -14.67
N TRP A 211 17.97 -1.30 -15.01
CA TRP A 211 18.94 -0.43 -14.33
C TRP A 211 18.49 1.01 -14.06
N PRO A 212 17.75 1.71 -14.96
CA PRO A 212 17.27 3.06 -14.67
C PRO A 212 16.40 3.17 -13.41
N LEU A 213 15.76 2.08 -12.98
CA LEU A 213 15.01 2.06 -11.74
C LEU A 213 15.90 2.21 -10.49
N ARG A 214 17.14 1.73 -10.59
CA ARG A 214 18.19 1.83 -9.57
C ARG A 214 19.10 3.04 -9.75
N GLN A 215 18.61 4.09 -10.38
CA GLN A 215 19.37 5.34 -10.52
C GLN A 215 19.78 5.91 -9.16
N GLY A 216 20.86 6.70 -9.15
CA GLY A 216 21.43 7.34 -7.96
C GLY A 216 20.39 8.06 -7.11
N LYS A 217 20.19 7.61 -5.87
CA LYS A 217 19.35 8.26 -4.86
C LYS A 217 20.23 8.87 -3.77
N ARG A 218 19.98 10.14 -3.47
CA ARG A 218 20.59 10.88 -2.35
C ARG A 218 19.51 11.07 -1.31
N ILE A 219 19.67 10.48 -0.12
CA ILE A 219 18.66 10.40 0.92
C ILE A 219 19.07 11.26 2.11
N HIS A 220 18.16 12.08 2.62
CA HIS A 220 18.38 12.83 3.85
C HIS A 220 18.19 11.94 5.08
N TYR A 221 19.15 11.99 5.99
CA TYR A 221 18.99 11.45 7.33
C TYR A 221 19.52 12.43 8.37
N ARG A 222 18.96 12.33 9.57
CA ARG A 222 19.21 13.24 10.68
C ARG A 222 19.64 12.46 11.90
N VAL A 223 20.79 12.82 12.46
CA VAL A 223 21.25 12.30 13.76
C VAL A 223 20.79 13.25 14.85
N VAL A 224 19.99 12.75 15.77
CA VAL A 224 19.47 13.52 16.90
C VAL A 224 20.43 13.34 18.08
N ASN A 225 21.26 14.36 18.32
CA ASN A 225 22.29 14.31 19.35
C ASN A 225 21.89 15.20 20.53
N ILE A 226 21.67 14.58 21.69
CA ILE A 226 21.28 15.31 22.90
C ILE A 226 22.54 15.64 23.69
N CYS A 227 22.68 16.88 24.11
CA CYS A 227 23.79 17.40 24.91
C CYS A 227 23.27 18.22 26.10
N ASP A 228 24.17 18.54 27.04
CA ASP A 228 23.88 19.47 28.13
C ASP A 228 23.59 20.88 27.58
N ASP A 229 22.97 21.75 28.39
CA ASP A 229 22.48 23.07 27.93
C ASP A 229 23.62 24.00 27.47
N ASP A 230 24.82 23.78 27.97
CA ASP A 230 26.06 24.45 27.57
C ASP A 230 26.65 23.91 26.25
N GLY A 231 26.06 22.83 25.71
CA GLY A 231 26.54 22.10 24.54
C GLY A 231 27.62 21.06 24.85
N GLY A 232 27.93 20.83 26.13
CA GLY A 232 28.86 19.80 26.58
C GLY A 232 28.24 18.40 26.61
N ASN A 233 29.09 17.38 26.76
CA ASN A 233 28.67 15.99 26.99
C ASN A 233 27.57 15.48 26.04
N PRO A 234 27.79 15.49 24.71
CA PRO A 234 26.83 14.95 23.77
C PRO A 234 26.62 13.44 23.98
N THR A 235 25.51 12.91 23.46
CA THR A 235 25.18 11.49 23.56
C THR A 235 26.16 10.63 22.76
N VAL A 236 26.55 11.10 21.57
CA VAL A 236 27.63 10.54 20.75
C VAL A 236 28.59 11.64 20.32
N THR A 237 29.87 11.31 20.14
CA THR A 237 30.87 12.31 19.77
C THR A 237 30.81 12.66 18.26
N PRO A 238 31.29 13.85 17.86
CA PRO A 238 31.40 14.20 16.44
C PRO A 238 32.22 13.19 15.62
N GLU A 239 33.25 12.58 16.22
CA GLU A 239 34.07 11.54 15.59
C GLU A 239 33.25 10.29 15.30
N GLN A 240 32.42 9.83 16.25
CA GLN A 240 31.51 8.70 16.04
C GLN A 240 30.55 8.98 14.88
N ILE A 241 29.95 10.17 14.85
CA ILE A 241 29.04 10.59 13.77
C ILE A 241 29.74 10.56 12.42
N ASN A 242 30.97 11.09 12.33
CA ASN A 242 31.71 11.13 11.07
C ASN A 242 32.14 9.72 10.61
N ILE A 243 32.62 8.87 11.52
CA ILE A 243 32.96 7.47 11.20
C ILE A 243 31.73 6.75 10.66
N GLN A 244 30.61 6.82 11.38
CA GLN A 244 29.40 6.14 10.97
C GLN A 244 28.86 6.65 9.62
N HIS A 245 28.92 7.96 9.37
CA HIS A 245 28.48 8.54 8.11
C HIS A 245 29.30 8.04 6.90
N LEU A 246 30.62 7.94 7.06
CA LEU A 246 31.50 7.41 6.03
C LEU A 246 31.22 5.92 5.78
N THR A 247 31.10 5.13 6.84
CA THR A 247 30.81 3.68 6.74
C THR A 247 29.44 3.42 6.11
N LEU A 248 28.42 4.21 6.46
CA LEU A 248 27.08 4.12 5.87
C LEU A 248 27.14 4.39 4.36
N ASN A 249 27.83 5.44 3.92
CA ASN A 249 27.97 5.74 2.50
C ASN A 249 28.84 4.72 1.75
N ASP A 250 29.83 4.10 2.38
CA ASP A 250 30.61 3.01 1.77
C ASP A 250 29.76 1.74 1.55
N ALA A 251 28.92 1.39 2.53
CA ALA A 251 28.03 0.23 2.45
C ALA A 251 26.95 0.40 1.37
N PHE A 252 26.27 1.55 1.33
CA PHE A 252 25.15 1.79 0.42
C PHE A 252 25.57 2.38 -0.94
N GLY A 253 26.69 3.09 -1.01
CA GLY A 253 27.13 3.85 -2.20
C GLY A 253 27.36 2.98 -3.43
N ARG A 254 27.86 1.75 -3.22
CA ARG A 254 28.03 0.75 -4.28
C ARG A 254 26.71 0.31 -4.95
N TYR A 255 25.57 0.60 -4.31
CA TYR A 255 24.23 0.28 -4.78
C TYR A 255 23.46 1.52 -5.24
N ASN A 256 24.15 2.61 -5.57
CA ASN A 256 23.55 3.90 -5.98
C ASN A 256 22.63 4.53 -4.93
N ILE A 257 22.84 4.22 -3.65
CA ILE A 257 22.15 4.87 -2.54
C ILE A 257 23.20 5.61 -1.72
N SER A 258 23.01 6.91 -1.53
CA SER A 258 23.92 7.76 -0.77
C SER A 258 23.14 8.56 0.25
N TRP A 259 23.78 8.87 1.36
CA TRP A 259 23.16 9.45 2.54
C TRP A 259 23.75 10.83 2.81
N GLU A 260 22.89 11.83 2.94
CA GLU A 260 23.24 13.19 3.31
C GLU A 260 22.92 13.42 4.79
N LEU A 261 23.93 13.72 5.58
CA LEU A 261 23.82 13.88 7.03
C LEU A 261 23.36 15.30 7.42
N GLU A 262 22.37 15.36 8.30
CA GLU A 262 22.05 16.52 9.12
C GLU A 262 22.23 16.15 10.61
N VAL A 263 22.92 16.99 11.39
CA VAL A 263 23.04 16.77 12.84
C VAL A 263 22.11 17.75 13.55
N GLN A 264 21.12 17.22 14.24
CA GLN A 264 20.21 17.97 15.09
C GLN A 264 20.71 17.90 16.53
N GLU A 265 21.45 18.94 16.93
CA GLU A 265 21.86 19.12 18.31
C GLU A 265 20.66 19.58 19.16
N VAL A 266 20.40 18.90 20.26
CA VAL A 266 19.35 19.20 21.23
C VAL A 266 20.00 19.50 22.58
N ARG A 267 19.96 20.76 22.99
CA ARG A 267 20.49 21.23 24.27
C ARG A 267 19.44 21.08 25.36
N ASN A 268 19.57 20.03 26.16
CA ASN A 268 18.63 19.72 27.24
C ASN A 268 19.31 18.86 28.31
N SER A 269 19.87 19.49 29.35
CA SER A 269 20.58 18.77 30.43
C SER A 269 19.68 17.79 31.19
N SER A 270 18.37 18.08 31.26
CA SER A 270 17.40 17.19 31.94
C SER A 270 17.22 15.90 31.14
N ALA A 271 16.99 15.99 29.83
CA ALA A 271 16.88 14.82 28.97
C ALA A 271 18.21 14.06 28.88
N ARG A 272 19.34 14.78 28.76
CA ARG A 272 20.68 14.19 28.70
C ARG A 272 21.05 13.40 29.96
N GLY A 273 20.56 13.83 31.12
CA GLY A 273 20.77 13.19 32.41
C GLY A 273 19.93 11.93 32.65
N ARG A 274 18.98 11.61 31.75
CA ARG A 274 18.13 10.41 31.85
C ARG A 274 18.65 9.29 30.97
N VAL A 275 18.50 8.05 31.43
CA VAL A 275 18.66 6.89 30.55
C VAL A 275 17.42 6.75 29.67
N VAL A 276 17.61 6.69 28.36
CA VAL A 276 16.52 6.41 27.41
C VAL A 276 16.42 4.91 27.24
N LEU A 277 15.28 4.31 27.57
CA LEU A 277 15.08 2.86 27.52
C LEU A 277 14.15 2.46 26.36
N VAL A 278 14.55 1.40 25.65
CA VAL A 278 13.73 0.78 24.61
C VAL A 278 12.68 -0.13 25.26
N ASN A 279 11.43 -0.03 24.82
CA ASN A 279 10.29 -0.86 25.26
C ASN A 279 9.97 -0.85 26.77
N CYS A 280 10.46 0.15 27.51
CA CYS A 280 10.09 0.37 28.90
C CYS A 280 9.27 1.67 29.02
N GLU A 281 7.95 1.55 29.12
CA GLU A 281 7.05 2.68 29.32
C GLU A 281 6.85 3.00 30.80
N ARG A 282 6.57 4.27 31.13
CA ARG A 282 6.36 4.71 32.52
C ARG A 282 5.27 3.93 33.27
N SER A 283 4.27 3.40 32.55
CA SER A 283 3.15 2.66 33.13
C SER A 283 3.48 1.22 33.48
N GLN A 284 4.66 0.74 33.09
CA GLN A 284 5.14 -0.59 33.44
C GLN A 284 5.85 -0.60 34.80
N ILE A 285 6.47 0.53 35.18
CA ILE A 285 7.20 0.65 36.43
C ILE A 285 6.27 0.54 37.64
N GLY A 286 6.46 -0.49 38.46
CA GLY A 286 5.69 -0.67 39.70
C GLY A 286 4.24 -1.07 39.45
N ASN A 287 3.97 -1.88 38.42
CA ASN A 287 2.64 -2.34 38.03
C ASN A 287 2.25 -3.72 38.64
N ASP A 288 3.00 -4.20 39.65
CA ASP A 288 2.92 -5.53 40.26
C ASP A 288 3.27 -6.68 39.29
N HIS A 289 3.96 -6.38 38.19
CA HIS A 289 4.47 -7.34 37.21
C HIS A 289 5.96 -7.09 36.98
N CYS A 290 6.76 -8.14 36.85
CA CYS A 290 8.16 -7.95 36.47
C CYS A 290 8.26 -7.93 34.94
N ASP A 291 8.29 -6.72 34.38
CA ASP A 291 8.54 -6.42 32.98
C ASP A 291 10.06 -6.52 32.68
N PRO A 292 10.52 -7.51 31.90
CA PRO A 292 11.96 -7.73 31.65
C PRO A 292 12.65 -6.54 30.95
N GLU A 293 11.90 -5.77 30.17
CA GLU A 293 12.35 -4.56 29.49
C GLU A 293 12.60 -3.40 30.46
N CYS A 294 12.07 -3.48 31.68
CA CYS A 294 12.18 -2.49 32.74
C CYS A 294 13.03 -2.95 33.94
N ASP A 295 13.61 -4.17 33.95
CA ASP A 295 14.51 -4.71 35.01
C ASP A 295 15.89 -4.00 35.04
N HIS A 296 15.89 -2.67 35.19
CA HIS A 296 17.08 -1.83 35.12
C HIS A 296 17.41 -1.21 36.49
N PRO A 297 18.70 -1.01 36.85
CA PRO A 297 19.05 -0.34 38.10
C PRO A 297 18.46 1.07 38.23
N LEU A 298 18.39 1.82 37.13
CA LEU A 298 17.87 3.20 37.11
C LEU A 298 16.33 3.29 37.06
N THR A 299 15.63 2.16 37.00
CA THR A 299 14.16 2.09 37.16
C THR A 299 13.78 1.46 38.51
N GLY A 300 14.76 1.17 39.37
CA GLY A 300 14.54 0.44 40.62
C GLY A 300 14.26 -1.05 40.43
N TYR A 301 14.70 -1.64 39.32
CA TYR A 301 14.31 -3.00 38.90
C TYR A 301 12.80 -3.11 38.76
N ASP A 302 12.27 -2.29 37.86
CA ASP A 302 10.85 -2.19 37.57
C ASP A 302 10.01 -1.73 38.78
N GLY A 303 10.45 -0.63 39.40
CA GLY A 303 9.79 -0.09 40.60
C GLY A 303 9.81 -1.05 41.80
N GLY A 304 10.68 -2.06 41.78
CA GLY A 304 10.78 -3.10 42.80
C GLY A 304 10.08 -4.43 42.46
N ASP A 305 9.39 -4.51 41.32
CA ASP A 305 8.59 -5.68 40.94
C ASP A 305 9.47 -6.88 40.53
N CYS A 306 10.61 -6.61 39.90
CA CYS A 306 11.55 -7.66 39.50
C CYS A 306 12.48 -8.10 40.64
N ARG A 307 12.82 -7.19 41.56
CA ARG A 307 13.78 -7.47 42.64
C ARG A 307 13.35 -6.85 43.96
N PHE A 308 13.20 -7.72 44.96
CA PHE A 308 12.93 -7.30 46.33
C PHE A 308 14.12 -6.57 46.94
N GLN A 309 13.97 -5.26 47.20
CA GLN A 309 15.03 -4.40 47.74
C GLN A 309 15.12 -4.38 49.28
N GLY A 310 14.20 -5.05 49.98
CA GLY A 310 14.17 -5.08 51.45
C GLY A 310 12.79 -4.72 52.01
N ARG A 311 12.67 -4.73 53.34
CA ARG A 311 11.45 -4.27 54.01
C ARG A 311 11.58 -2.78 54.32
N CYS A 312 10.79 -1.96 53.64
CA CYS A 312 10.60 -0.57 54.02
C CYS A 312 9.82 -0.47 55.34
N TYR A 313 10.36 0.27 56.31
CA TYR A 313 9.67 0.61 57.55
C TYR A 313 9.07 2.01 57.46
N SER A 314 7.90 2.22 58.07
CA SER A 314 7.16 3.49 57.93
C SER A 314 7.87 4.73 58.43
N TRP A 315 8.90 4.60 59.29
CA TRP A 315 9.68 5.74 59.81
C TRP A 315 10.88 6.12 58.93
N ARG A 316 11.16 5.35 57.88
CA ARG A 316 12.21 5.64 56.89
C ARG A 316 11.67 6.42 55.69
N ARG A 317 10.36 6.35 55.47
CA ARG A 317 9.67 7.13 54.44
C ARG A 317 9.65 8.60 54.83
N ASN A 318 10.04 9.49 53.90
CA ASN A 318 10.04 10.94 54.10
C ASN A 318 10.87 11.38 55.33
N ASP A 319 12.03 10.76 55.54
CA ASP A 319 12.92 11.06 56.67
C ASP A 319 14.04 12.06 56.31
N GLY A 320 14.05 12.54 55.06
CA GLY A 320 15.03 13.44 54.49
C GLY A 320 16.27 12.73 53.94
N PHE A 321 16.23 11.41 53.80
CA PHE A 321 17.25 10.60 53.14
C PHE A 321 16.59 9.69 52.10
N CYS A 322 17.31 9.39 51.01
CA CYS A 322 16.85 8.38 50.07
C CYS A 322 17.21 6.97 50.56
N ASP A 323 16.26 6.31 51.24
CA ASP A 323 16.34 4.93 51.68
C ASP A 323 16.00 3.97 50.53
N THR A 324 17.01 3.25 50.04
CA THR A 324 16.87 2.33 48.90
C THR A 324 15.80 1.25 49.10
N GLU A 325 15.62 0.78 50.35
CA GLU A 325 14.61 -0.24 50.67
C GLU A 325 13.16 0.28 50.59
N CYS A 326 12.98 1.60 50.61
CA CYS A 326 11.71 2.31 50.44
C CYS A 326 11.53 2.90 49.03
N ASN A 327 12.60 2.93 48.22
CA ASN A 327 12.60 3.46 46.85
C ASN A 327 12.00 2.48 45.82
N ASN A 328 10.73 2.15 46.01
CA ASN A 328 9.93 1.25 45.17
C ASN A 328 8.44 1.63 45.26
N MET A 329 7.60 1.00 44.44
CA MET A 329 6.16 1.28 44.39
C MET A 329 5.46 1.10 45.74
N LEU A 330 5.82 0.08 46.52
CA LEU A 330 5.22 -0.17 47.84
C LEU A 330 5.58 0.92 48.87
N GLY A 331 6.78 1.48 48.77
CA GLY A 331 7.25 2.59 49.59
C GLY A 331 6.90 3.97 49.02
N ASP A 332 6.17 4.04 47.90
CA ASP A 332 5.88 5.28 47.17
C ASP A 332 7.17 6.07 46.86
N PHE A 333 8.22 5.34 46.45
CA PHE A 333 9.54 5.89 46.14
C PHE A 333 10.11 6.76 47.26
N ASP A 334 9.98 6.26 48.49
CA ASP A 334 10.36 6.92 49.73
C ASP A 334 9.57 8.20 50.03
N GLU A 335 8.31 8.25 49.59
CA GLU A 335 7.42 9.43 49.65
C GLU A 335 8.02 10.68 49.00
N GLY A 336 8.92 10.48 48.02
CA GLY A 336 9.51 11.54 47.20
C GLY A 336 10.95 11.93 47.55
N ASP A 337 11.51 11.48 48.69
CA ASP A 337 12.88 11.82 49.11
C ASP A 337 13.92 11.38 48.06
N CYS A 338 13.70 10.23 47.42
CA CYS A 338 14.57 9.72 46.37
C CYS A 338 14.52 10.50 45.05
N CYS A 339 13.57 11.42 44.93
CA CYS A 339 13.35 12.31 43.79
C CYS A 339 13.61 13.79 44.08
N ASP A 340 14.07 14.12 45.30
CA ASP A 340 14.43 15.48 45.69
C ASP A 340 15.93 15.77 45.40
N PRO A 341 16.24 16.75 44.53
CA PRO A 341 17.62 17.13 44.22
C PRO A 341 18.38 17.76 45.40
N GLU A 342 17.71 18.22 46.45
CA GLU A 342 18.36 18.70 47.68
C GLU A 342 18.83 17.55 48.57
N VAL A 343 18.25 16.35 48.41
CA VAL A 343 18.50 15.16 49.23
C VAL A 343 19.47 14.19 48.56
N THR A 344 19.31 13.93 47.25
CA THR A 344 20.02 12.86 46.55
C THR A 344 20.39 13.22 45.09
N ASP A 345 21.25 12.40 44.48
CA ASP A 345 21.50 12.44 43.03
C ASP A 345 20.32 11.80 42.28
N ILE A 346 19.32 12.63 41.97
CA ILE A 346 18.07 12.22 41.29
C ILE A 346 18.29 11.47 39.98
N ARG A 347 19.43 11.68 39.30
CA ARG A 347 19.78 10.97 38.05
C ARG A 347 20.08 9.49 38.28
N LYS A 348 20.26 9.08 39.54
CA LYS A 348 20.54 7.71 39.94
C LYS A 348 19.45 7.09 40.81
N THR A 349 18.70 7.91 41.55
CA THR A 349 17.78 7.42 42.58
C THR A 349 16.32 7.71 42.30
N CYS A 350 15.97 8.64 41.41
CA CYS A 350 14.57 8.97 41.18
C CYS A 350 13.91 7.95 40.25
N PHE A 351 13.21 6.96 40.82
CA PHE A 351 12.55 5.88 40.08
C PHE A 351 11.05 6.09 39.86
N ASP A 352 10.47 7.05 40.60
CA ASP A 352 9.06 7.39 40.53
C ASP A 352 8.61 7.75 39.09
N PRO A 353 7.69 6.99 38.48
CA PRO A 353 7.20 7.25 37.13
C PRO A 353 6.42 8.57 37.01
N ASP A 354 5.83 9.06 38.09
CA ASP A 354 5.05 10.31 38.12
C ASP A 354 5.94 11.54 38.36
N SER A 355 7.17 11.34 38.84
CA SER A 355 8.13 12.42 39.04
C SER A 355 8.61 13.01 37.71
N PRO A 356 8.62 14.35 37.57
CA PRO A 356 9.22 15.01 36.42
C PRO A 356 10.75 14.88 36.42
N ASN A 357 11.36 14.47 37.54
CA ASN A 357 12.82 14.38 37.73
C ASN A 357 13.37 12.96 37.59
N ARG A 358 12.54 11.99 37.18
CA ARG A 358 12.94 10.59 37.06
C ARG A 358 14.21 10.38 36.25
N ALA A 359 14.98 9.37 36.64
CA ALA A 359 16.29 9.02 36.09
C ALA A 359 16.23 8.38 34.69
N TYR A 360 15.04 8.05 34.20
CA TYR A 360 14.83 7.34 32.93
C TYR A 360 13.72 7.99 32.10
N MET A 361 13.70 7.67 30.82
CA MET A 361 12.60 8.01 29.91
C MET A 361 12.46 6.94 28.83
N SER A 362 11.27 6.79 28.26
CA SER A 362 11.10 5.87 27.14
C SER A 362 11.52 6.52 25.82
N VAL A 363 11.89 5.71 24.83
CA VAL A 363 12.12 6.19 23.45
C VAL A 363 10.91 6.96 22.93
N LYS A 364 9.70 6.47 23.20
CA LYS A 364 8.45 7.11 22.77
C LYS A 364 8.31 8.50 23.37
N GLU A 365 8.51 8.62 24.68
CA GLU A 365 8.50 9.92 25.36
C GLU A 365 9.55 10.86 24.79
N LEU A 366 10.75 10.36 24.50
CA LEU A 366 11.80 11.18 23.88
C LEU A 366 11.34 11.72 22.53
N LYS A 367 10.84 10.87 21.64
CA LYS A 367 10.35 11.30 20.32
C LYS A 367 9.19 12.28 20.45
N GLU A 368 8.25 12.03 21.36
CA GLU A 368 7.12 12.93 21.65
C GLU A 368 7.55 14.30 22.19
N ALA A 369 8.59 14.35 23.03
CA ALA A 369 9.14 15.59 23.55
C ALA A 369 9.87 16.41 22.48
N LEU A 370 10.56 15.75 21.56
CA LEU A 370 11.35 16.42 20.51
C LEU A 370 10.53 16.86 19.30
N GLN A 371 9.39 16.21 19.04
CA GLN A 371 8.48 16.54 17.93
C GLN A 371 9.16 16.60 16.55
N LEU A 372 10.15 15.73 16.31
CA LEU A 372 10.86 15.65 15.04
C LEU A 372 10.14 14.69 14.08
N ASP A 373 9.51 15.26 13.07
CA ASP A 373 8.83 14.51 12.01
C ASP A 373 9.81 13.71 11.14
N SER A 374 9.41 12.51 10.73
CA SER A 374 10.17 11.62 9.84
C SER A 374 9.70 11.70 8.38
N SER A 375 8.85 12.67 8.02
CA SER A 375 8.36 12.83 6.65
C SER A 375 9.44 13.17 5.62
N GLN A 376 10.48 13.91 5.99
CA GLN A 376 11.55 14.36 5.07
C GLN A 376 12.92 13.75 5.38
N TYR A 377 13.08 13.09 6.52
CA TYR A 377 14.35 12.60 7.02
C TYR A 377 14.18 11.23 7.67
N LEU A 378 15.17 10.38 7.47
CA LEU A 378 15.39 9.27 8.41
C LEU A 378 15.96 9.82 9.71
N ASN A 379 15.21 9.79 10.80
CA ASN A 379 15.69 10.20 12.13
C ASN A 379 16.42 9.05 12.85
N VAL A 380 17.60 9.34 13.39
CA VAL A 380 18.42 8.41 14.20
C VAL A 380 18.45 8.92 15.64
N TYR A 381 17.93 8.10 16.54
CA TYR A 381 17.87 8.34 17.97
C TYR A 381 18.77 7.38 18.74
N PHE A 382 19.05 7.70 20.00
CA PHE A 382 19.90 6.88 20.85
C PHE A 382 19.18 6.43 22.11
N ALA A 383 19.28 5.15 22.43
CA ALA A 383 18.72 4.56 23.63
C ALA A 383 19.52 3.33 24.07
N SER A 384 19.38 2.98 25.34
CA SER A 384 19.94 1.76 25.91
C SER A 384 18.85 0.72 26.11
N SER A 385 19.24 -0.54 26.07
CA SER A 385 18.41 -1.68 26.42
C SER A 385 18.89 -2.24 27.76
N VAL A 386 17.95 -2.79 28.53
CA VAL A 386 18.23 -3.31 29.88
C VAL A 386 19.08 -4.58 29.84
N ARG A 387 18.95 -5.36 28.76
CA ARG A 387 19.76 -6.54 28.48
C ARG A 387 20.60 -6.26 27.23
N GLU A 388 21.88 -6.65 27.25
CA GLU A 388 22.89 -6.40 26.20
C GLU A 388 22.58 -6.99 24.80
N GLU A 389 21.35 -7.42 24.53
CA GLU A 389 20.99 -8.08 23.28
C GLU A 389 20.49 -7.13 22.20
N LEU A 390 20.00 -5.93 22.54
CA LEU A 390 19.48 -4.99 21.55
C LEU A 390 20.49 -3.86 21.27
N ALA A 391 21.23 -4.00 20.18
CA ALA A 391 22.17 -3.00 19.67
C ALA A 391 21.45 -1.87 18.88
N GLY A 392 20.30 -2.18 18.27
CA GLY A 392 19.50 -1.26 17.48
C GLY A 392 18.06 -1.74 17.29
N ALA A 393 17.20 -0.83 16.85
CA ALA A 393 15.84 -1.12 16.39
C ALA A 393 15.41 -0.11 15.32
N ALA A 394 14.66 -0.58 14.33
CA ALA A 394 14.16 0.21 13.23
C ALA A 394 12.63 0.13 13.11
N THR A 395 12.05 1.19 12.54
CA THR A 395 10.63 1.22 12.14
C THR A 395 10.49 0.71 10.71
N TRP A 396 9.56 -0.22 10.47
CA TRP A 396 9.36 -0.79 9.13
C TRP A 396 8.64 0.19 8.20
N PRO A 397 8.86 0.13 6.88
CA PRO A 397 8.22 1.04 5.92
C PRO A 397 6.70 0.90 5.80
N TRP A 398 6.13 -0.23 6.23
CA TRP A 398 4.68 -0.46 6.27
C TRP A 398 4.05 -0.10 7.62
N ASP A 399 4.85 0.28 8.62
CA ASP A 399 4.31 0.75 9.89
C ASP A 399 3.68 2.13 9.71
N LYS A 400 2.53 2.33 10.35
CA LYS A 400 1.77 3.59 10.25
C LYS A 400 2.62 4.82 10.63
N GLU A 401 3.55 4.64 11.56
CA GLU A 401 4.40 5.71 12.10
C GLU A 401 5.74 5.84 11.36
N ALA A 402 5.99 5.10 10.27
CA ALA A 402 7.26 5.12 9.53
C ALA A 402 7.67 6.53 9.08
N LEU A 403 6.71 7.30 8.59
CA LEU A 403 6.87 8.72 8.22
C LEU A 403 6.35 9.67 9.31
N GLY A 404 5.92 9.13 10.45
CA GLY A 404 5.38 9.88 11.56
C GLY A 404 6.44 10.23 12.61
N LEU A 405 5.95 10.63 13.78
CA LEU A 405 6.80 11.06 14.89
C LEU A 405 7.60 9.91 15.50
N LEU A 406 7.02 8.71 15.55
CA LEU A 406 7.66 7.55 16.16
C LEU A 406 8.58 6.79 15.21
N GLY A 407 8.67 7.21 13.94
CA GLY A 407 9.50 6.59 12.91
C GLY A 407 11.01 6.72 13.12
N GLY A 408 11.75 6.07 12.24
CA GLY A 408 13.22 6.09 12.20
C GLY A 408 13.90 4.93 12.94
N VAL A 409 15.16 5.15 13.29
CA VAL A 409 16.06 4.15 13.89
C VAL A 409 16.46 4.58 15.30
N VAL A 410 16.61 3.61 16.18
CA VAL A 410 17.12 3.79 17.55
C VAL A 410 18.34 2.90 17.72
N LEU A 411 19.46 3.46 18.18
CA LEU A 411 20.72 2.73 18.35
C LEU A 411 21.25 2.88 19.77
N ASN A 412 22.00 1.89 20.22
CA ASN A 412 22.82 2.05 21.41
C ASN A 412 24.02 2.96 21.09
N PRO A 413 24.28 4.04 21.87
CA PRO A 413 25.43 4.92 21.67
C PRO A 413 26.78 4.20 21.57
N SER A 414 26.93 3.08 22.28
CA SER A 414 28.15 2.27 22.28
C SER A 414 28.36 1.51 20.96
N TYR A 415 27.29 1.30 20.18
CA TYR A 415 27.27 0.56 18.92
C TYR A 415 27.10 1.48 17.70
N TYR A 416 27.53 2.72 17.82
CA TYR A 416 27.41 3.74 16.76
C TYR A 416 28.77 4.40 16.52
N GLY A 417 29.33 4.24 15.32
CA GLY A 417 30.55 4.92 14.92
C GLY A 417 31.79 4.56 15.73
N THR A 418 31.79 3.41 16.41
CA THR A 418 32.92 2.90 17.19
C THR A 418 33.60 1.74 16.44
N PRO A 419 34.92 1.53 16.59
CA PRO A 419 35.60 0.42 15.92
C PRO A 419 34.97 -0.94 16.29
N GLY A 420 34.56 -1.71 15.27
CA GLY A 420 33.87 -2.99 15.45
C GLY A 420 32.37 -2.90 15.73
N HIS A 421 31.79 -1.69 15.79
CA HIS A 421 30.33 -1.48 15.92
C HIS A 421 29.84 -0.31 15.04
N THR A 422 29.94 -0.52 13.74
CA THR A 422 29.46 0.35 12.67
C THR A 422 28.39 -0.29 11.80
N ASN A 423 28.32 -1.63 11.73
CA ASN A 423 27.36 -2.33 10.86
C ASN A 423 25.97 -2.40 11.48
N THR A 424 25.81 -2.17 12.80
CA THR A 424 24.50 -2.08 13.45
C THR A 424 23.61 -1.03 12.77
N MET A 425 24.11 0.19 12.53
CA MET A 425 23.30 1.19 11.82
C MET A 425 22.98 0.76 10.39
N ILE A 426 23.90 0.12 9.68
CA ILE A 426 23.68 -0.36 8.31
C ILE A 426 22.55 -1.40 8.28
N HIS A 427 22.55 -2.32 9.26
CA HIS A 427 21.52 -3.32 9.47
C HIS A 427 20.15 -2.70 9.73
N GLU A 428 20.06 -1.77 10.70
CA GLU A 428 18.79 -1.10 11.03
C GLU A 428 18.26 -0.27 9.84
N VAL A 429 19.14 0.38 9.08
CA VAL A 429 18.76 1.08 7.84
C VAL A 429 18.25 0.09 6.80
N GLY A 430 18.78 -1.13 6.74
CA GLY A 430 18.23 -2.21 5.91
C GLY A 430 16.77 -2.51 6.25
N HIS A 431 16.41 -2.57 7.53
CA HIS A 431 15.02 -2.72 7.98
C HIS A 431 14.13 -1.53 7.62
N VAL A 432 14.62 -0.29 7.78
CA VAL A 432 13.90 0.92 7.33
C VAL A 432 13.57 0.81 5.84
N LEU A 433 14.50 0.28 5.05
CA LEU A 433 14.35 0.05 3.61
C LEU A 433 13.68 -1.29 3.26
N GLY A 434 13.04 -1.93 4.24
CA GLY A 434 12.14 -3.06 4.06
C GLY A 434 12.80 -4.44 3.95
N LEU A 435 14.06 -4.58 4.36
CA LEU A 435 14.76 -5.87 4.36
C LEU A 435 14.49 -6.68 5.62
N TYR A 436 14.14 -7.95 5.46
CA TYR A 436 14.08 -8.91 6.57
C TYR A 436 15.48 -9.41 6.94
N HIS A 437 15.60 -9.98 8.14
CA HIS A 437 16.77 -10.78 8.48
C HIS A 437 16.91 -11.97 7.52
N VAL A 438 18.14 -12.33 7.15
CA VAL A 438 18.42 -13.48 6.26
C VAL A 438 17.99 -14.84 6.84
N PHE A 439 17.70 -14.89 8.15
CA PHE A 439 17.21 -16.09 8.84
C PHE A 439 15.68 -16.09 9.03
N LYS A 440 14.96 -15.20 8.34
CA LYS A 440 13.50 -15.18 8.28
C LYS A 440 12.98 -16.46 7.64
N GLY A 441 11.93 -17.05 8.21
CA GLY A 441 11.40 -18.34 7.73
C GLY A 441 12.20 -19.58 8.16
N VAL A 442 13.35 -19.41 8.82
CA VAL A 442 14.10 -20.52 9.44
C VAL A 442 14.10 -20.39 10.97
N SER A 443 14.72 -19.33 11.50
CA SER A 443 14.71 -19.05 12.95
C SER A 443 13.58 -18.10 13.34
N GLU A 444 13.21 -17.17 12.47
CA GLU A 444 12.08 -16.25 12.71
C GLU A 444 10.80 -16.74 12.02
N ARG A 445 10.27 -17.83 12.57
CA ARG A 445 9.01 -18.47 12.15
C ARG A 445 8.19 -18.83 13.37
N GLU A 446 6.88 -18.94 13.22
CA GLU A 446 6.00 -19.26 14.36
C GLU A 446 6.01 -20.76 14.69
N SER A 447 6.04 -21.61 13.67
CA SER A 447 5.99 -23.06 13.83
C SER A 447 6.64 -23.78 12.64
N CYS A 448 6.63 -25.11 12.64
CA CYS A 448 7.15 -25.91 11.51
C CYS A 448 6.20 -25.97 10.32
N ASP A 449 4.92 -25.68 10.55
CA ASP A 449 3.86 -25.64 9.55
C ASP A 449 3.60 -24.21 9.06
N ASP A 450 4.46 -23.27 9.43
CA ASP A 450 4.42 -21.89 8.97
C ASP A 450 4.53 -21.86 7.44
N PRO A 451 3.53 -21.30 6.72
CA PRO A 451 3.55 -21.24 5.25
C PRO A 451 4.71 -20.39 4.71
N CYS A 452 5.31 -19.55 5.55
CA CYS A 452 6.46 -18.71 5.23
C CYS A 452 7.79 -19.34 5.61
N ARG A 453 7.79 -20.62 6.02
CA ARG A 453 9.00 -21.38 6.27
C ARG A 453 9.83 -21.48 5.00
N GLU A 454 11.11 -21.15 5.12
CA GLU A 454 12.03 -21.19 4.00
C GLU A 454 12.93 -22.42 4.09
N THR A 455 12.84 -23.30 3.10
CA THR A 455 13.74 -24.46 2.96
C THR A 455 14.67 -24.33 1.75
N VAL A 456 14.31 -23.45 0.83
CA VAL A 456 15.06 -23.10 -0.39
C VAL A 456 14.93 -21.61 -0.58
N PRO A 457 15.97 -20.93 -1.09
CA PRO A 457 15.93 -19.49 -1.30
C PRO A 457 14.76 -19.10 -2.21
N SER A 458 13.95 -18.12 -1.82
CA SER A 458 12.71 -17.79 -2.51
C SER A 458 12.35 -16.30 -2.47
N MET A 459 11.64 -15.82 -3.49
CA MET A 459 11.02 -14.48 -3.48
C MET A 459 9.65 -14.48 -2.77
N GLU A 460 9.13 -15.65 -2.37
CA GLU A 460 7.77 -15.82 -1.85
C GLU A 460 7.71 -16.30 -0.40
N THR A 461 8.80 -16.83 0.14
CA THR A 461 8.94 -17.33 1.52
C THR A 461 10.21 -16.78 2.16
N GLY A 462 10.35 -16.92 3.48
CA GLY A 462 11.56 -16.47 4.17
C GLY A 462 11.75 -14.95 4.17
N ASP A 463 12.97 -14.51 3.84
CA ASP A 463 13.32 -13.08 3.76
C ASP A 463 12.88 -12.41 2.44
N LEU A 464 12.24 -13.18 1.55
CA LEU A 464 11.75 -12.77 0.23
C LEU A 464 12.87 -12.37 -0.73
N CYS A 465 14.04 -12.99 -0.60
CA CYS A 465 15.18 -12.81 -1.49
C CYS A 465 15.69 -14.18 -2.00
N ALA A 466 15.42 -14.52 -3.26
CA ALA A 466 15.89 -15.80 -3.83
C ALA A 466 17.42 -15.91 -4.06
N ASP A 467 18.18 -14.90 -3.64
CA ASP A 467 19.64 -14.84 -3.72
C ASP A 467 20.33 -14.83 -2.34
N THR A 468 19.57 -14.98 -1.26
CA THR A 468 20.05 -15.26 0.10
C THR A 468 19.71 -16.70 0.45
N LEU A 469 20.70 -17.50 0.86
CA LEU A 469 20.45 -18.89 1.24
C LEU A 469 19.78 -18.96 2.63
N PRO A 470 18.80 -19.87 2.84
CA PRO A 470 18.15 -20.02 4.13
C PRO A 470 19.18 -20.38 5.20
N THR A 471 19.12 -19.71 6.35
CA THR A 471 20.05 -19.94 7.46
C THR A 471 19.35 -19.78 8.81
N PRO A 472 19.77 -20.50 9.86
CA PRO A 472 19.36 -20.17 11.21
C PRO A 472 20.04 -18.88 11.68
N LYS A 473 19.53 -18.32 12.79
CA LYS A 473 20.16 -17.21 13.50
C LYS A 473 21.58 -17.61 13.89
N ASN A 474 22.56 -16.90 13.35
CA ASN A 474 23.97 -17.17 13.51
C ASN A 474 24.72 -15.86 13.71
N LYS A 475 25.66 -15.84 14.67
CA LYS A 475 26.55 -14.70 14.93
C LYS A 475 27.99 -14.93 14.44
N LEU A 476 28.30 -16.15 14.02
CA LEU A 476 29.64 -16.55 13.63
C LEU A 476 29.93 -16.13 12.19
N CYS A 477 31.19 -15.78 11.92
CA CYS A 477 31.69 -15.48 10.57
C CYS A 477 32.00 -16.74 9.75
N HIS A 478 31.14 -17.76 9.86
CA HIS A 478 31.17 -18.99 9.09
C HIS A 478 29.81 -19.69 9.17
N ASP A 479 29.60 -20.70 8.33
CA ASP A 479 28.38 -21.50 8.36
C ASP A 479 28.09 -22.07 9.75
N PRO A 480 26.82 -22.09 10.18
CA PRO A 480 26.44 -22.58 11.50
C PRO A 480 26.77 -24.08 11.63
N ASP A 481 27.22 -24.47 12.81
CA ASP A 481 27.52 -25.87 13.10
C ASP A 481 26.26 -26.75 12.91
N PRO A 482 26.41 -28.01 12.46
CA PRO A 482 25.29 -28.92 12.32
C PRO A 482 24.55 -29.09 13.66
N GLY A 483 23.31 -28.62 13.71
CA GLY A 483 22.47 -28.66 14.90
C GLY A 483 21.09 -29.25 14.61
N ASN A 484 20.38 -29.63 15.67
CA ASN A 484 18.96 -29.97 15.57
C ASN A 484 18.15 -28.67 15.53
N ASP A 485 17.71 -28.24 14.34
CA ASP A 485 16.62 -27.28 14.23
C ASP A 485 15.30 -27.96 14.63
N THR A 486 14.40 -27.19 15.22
CA THR A 486 13.10 -27.65 15.75
C THR A 486 12.23 -28.31 14.67
N CYS A 487 12.47 -28.00 13.39
CA CYS A 487 11.73 -28.56 12.24
C CYS A 487 12.49 -29.60 11.43
N GLY A 488 13.58 -30.13 11.97
CA GLY A 488 14.38 -31.19 11.35
C GLY A 488 15.87 -30.82 11.27
N GLN A 489 16.71 -31.83 11.14
CA GLN A 489 18.15 -31.63 11.05
C GLN A 489 18.52 -31.23 9.60
N ILE A 490 18.88 -29.96 9.42
CA ILE A 490 19.36 -29.41 8.15
C ILE A 490 20.79 -28.92 8.41
N SER A 491 21.76 -29.43 7.66
CA SER A 491 23.09 -28.83 7.58
C SER A 491 23.02 -27.64 6.63
N TYR A 492 23.30 -26.45 7.12
CA TYR A 492 23.33 -25.24 6.32
C TYR A 492 24.74 -24.97 5.81
N HIS A 493 24.87 -24.68 4.52
CA HIS A 493 26.15 -24.45 3.85
C HIS A 493 26.04 -23.24 2.93
N GLY A 494 27.09 -22.42 2.86
CA GLY A 494 27.11 -21.19 2.07
C GLY A 494 26.09 -20.16 2.57
N THR A 495 25.81 -20.16 3.87
CA THR A 495 24.87 -19.23 4.49
C THR A 495 25.33 -17.77 4.32
N PRO A 496 24.41 -16.81 4.21
CA PRO A 496 24.72 -15.39 3.99
C PRO A 496 25.18 -14.70 5.29
N PHE A 497 26.14 -15.27 6.02
CA PHE A 497 26.66 -14.69 7.27
C PHE A 497 27.43 -13.37 7.04
N ASP A 498 27.94 -13.15 5.83
CA ASP A 498 28.60 -11.91 5.40
C ASP A 498 27.62 -10.82 4.91
N ASN A 499 26.32 -11.10 4.93
CA ASN A 499 25.28 -10.15 4.58
C ASN A 499 24.99 -9.21 5.76
N TYR A 500 24.77 -7.92 5.49
CA TYR A 500 24.45 -6.96 6.55
C TYR A 500 23.16 -7.28 7.32
N MET A 501 22.22 -8.04 6.75
CA MET A 501 20.99 -8.48 7.43
C MET A 501 21.15 -9.79 8.22
N SER A 502 22.38 -10.29 8.37
CA SER A 502 22.74 -11.34 9.31
C SER A 502 23.03 -10.75 10.71
N TYR A 503 23.33 -11.60 11.69
CA TYR A 503 23.89 -11.17 12.98
C TYR A 503 25.39 -11.46 13.12
N GLY A 504 26.07 -11.70 12.00
CA GLY A 504 27.52 -11.83 11.96
C GLY A 504 28.19 -10.54 12.43
N ASP A 505 29.36 -10.70 13.05
CA ASP A 505 30.15 -9.56 13.54
C ASP A 505 30.53 -8.60 12.40
N ASP A 506 30.82 -7.35 12.78
CA ASP A 506 31.23 -6.27 11.86
C ASP A 506 32.41 -6.65 10.95
N ASP A 507 33.30 -7.50 11.44
CA ASP A 507 34.51 -7.93 10.71
C ASP A 507 34.21 -8.81 9.50
N CYS A 508 33.01 -9.39 9.38
CA CYS A 508 32.65 -10.26 8.26
C CYS A 508 31.44 -9.81 7.45
N THR A 509 30.59 -8.93 7.97
CA THR A 509 29.44 -8.41 7.22
C THR A 509 29.85 -7.27 6.28
N ASN A 510 29.54 -7.39 4.98
CA ASN A 510 30.05 -6.45 3.98
C ASN A 510 29.17 -6.23 2.74
N ASN A 511 28.02 -6.89 2.60
CA ASN A 511 27.22 -6.79 1.38
C ASN A 511 25.69 -6.89 1.60
N PHE A 512 24.97 -6.38 0.60
CA PHE A 512 23.59 -6.69 0.30
C PHE A 512 23.50 -7.42 -1.05
N THR A 513 22.49 -8.28 -1.21
CA THR A 513 22.23 -9.01 -2.46
C THR A 513 21.44 -8.17 -3.47
N PRO A 514 21.47 -8.50 -4.77
CA PRO A 514 20.66 -7.83 -5.78
C PRO A 514 19.16 -7.75 -5.46
N ASN A 515 18.54 -8.78 -4.89
CA ASN A 515 17.12 -8.75 -4.53
C ASN A 515 16.85 -7.81 -3.35
N GLN A 516 17.71 -7.83 -2.33
CA GLN A 516 17.65 -6.86 -1.23
C GLN A 516 17.75 -5.43 -1.78
N VAL A 517 18.72 -5.16 -2.66
CA VAL A 517 18.89 -3.85 -3.30
C VAL A 517 17.66 -3.44 -4.11
N ALA A 518 17.01 -4.36 -4.82
CA ALA A 518 15.77 -4.09 -5.53
C ALA A 518 14.67 -3.57 -4.58
N ARG A 519 14.48 -4.26 -3.46
CA ARG A 519 13.48 -3.91 -2.45
C ARG A 519 13.78 -2.55 -1.83
N MET A 520 15.04 -2.29 -1.49
CA MET A 520 15.47 -0.99 -0.96
C MET A 520 15.14 0.16 -1.91
N HIS A 521 15.46 0.03 -3.20
CA HIS A 521 15.13 1.04 -4.21
C HIS A 521 13.61 1.22 -4.36
N CYS A 522 12.83 0.14 -4.32
CA CYS A 522 11.37 0.21 -4.35
C CYS A 522 10.79 1.00 -3.18
N TYR A 523 11.23 0.74 -1.94
CA TYR A 523 10.73 1.48 -0.78
C TYR A 523 11.15 2.96 -0.79
N LEU A 524 12.33 3.28 -1.31
CA LEU A 524 12.76 4.66 -1.53
C LEU A 524 11.87 5.39 -2.57
N ASP A 525 11.44 4.68 -3.62
CA ASP A 525 10.58 5.22 -4.68
C ASP A 525 9.09 5.24 -4.33
N LEU A 526 8.65 4.40 -3.38
CA LEU A 526 7.24 4.27 -3.03
C LEU A 526 6.90 5.02 -1.74
N VAL A 527 7.63 4.75 -0.65
CA VAL A 527 7.33 5.24 0.70
C VAL A 527 8.14 6.50 1.03
N TYR A 528 9.45 6.49 0.74
CA TYR A 528 10.39 7.53 1.18
C TYR A 528 10.76 8.54 0.10
N GLN A 529 9.84 8.80 -0.85
CA GLN A 529 10.08 9.73 -1.96
C GLN A 529 10.52 11.11 -1.47
N SER A 530 9.91 11.58 -0.37
CA SER A 530 10.19 12.86 0.27
C SER A 530 11.55 12.96 0.94
N TRP A 531 12.23 11.84 1.21
CA TRP A 531 13.60 11.84 1.74
C TRP A 531 14.63 12.07 0.62
N THR A 532 14.23 11.88 -0.65
CA THR A 532 15.14 11.96 -1.78
C THR A 532 15.42 13.41 -2.20
N LEU A 533 16.69 13.76 -2.34
CA LEU A 533 17.18 15.06 -2.85
C LEU A 533 17.03 15.20 -4.38
N SER A 534 16.81 14.10 -5.07
CA SER A 534 16.64 14.05 -6.52
C SER A 534 15.30 14.64 -6.94
N LYS A 535 15.30 15.55 -7.92
CA LYS A 535 14.12 16.31 -8.37
C LYS A 535 12.91 15.50 -8.84
N LYS A 536 13.04 14.19 -9.12
CA LYS A 536 11.97 13.35 -9.67
C LYS A 536 12.06 11.91 -9.11
N PRO A 537 11.01 11.38 -8.45
CA PRO A 537 10.99 9.99 -8.02
C PRO A 537 10.99 9.06 -9.24
N THR A 538 11.70 7.94 -9.16
CA THR A 538 11.63 6.93 -10.22
C THR A 538 10.21 6.34 -10.21
N PRO A 539 9.50 6.31 -11.35
CA PRO A 539 8.21 5.63 -11.40
C PRO A 539 8.40 4.14 -11.13
N VAL A 540 7.58 3.56 -10.25
CA VAL A 540 7.47 2.10 -10.12
C VAL A 540 6.56 1.61 -11.26
N PRO A 541 7.10 1.02 -12.35
CA PRO A 541 6.32 0.74 -13.55
C PRO A 541 5.37 -0.45 -13.31
N MET A 542 4.11 -0.29 -13.72
CA MET A 542 3.13 -1.38 -13.73
C MET A 542 3.23 -2.18 -15.03
N PRO A 543 3.17 -3.53 -14.98
CA PRO A 543 3.02 -4.31 -16.20
C PRO A 543 1.65 -3.99 -16.86
N PRO A 544 1.58 -3.99 -18.20
CA PRO A 544 0.31 -3.81 -18.90
C PRO A 544 -0.62 -5.01 -18.66
N MET A 545 -1.87 -4.73 -18.34
CA MET A 545 -2.89 -5.74 -18.07
C MET A 545 -3.66 -6.12 -19.32
N VAL A 546 -3.91 -7.41 -19.54
CA VAL A 546 -4.86 -7.84 -20.57
C VAL A 546 -6.28 -7.60 -20.06
N ILE A 547 -6.96 -6.63 -20.66
CA ILE A 547 -8.36 -6.29 -20.33
C ILE A 547 -9.37 -6.88 -21.34
N GLY A 548 -8.89 -7.48 -22.42
CA GLY A 548 -9.74 -8.10 -23.43
C GLY A 548 -8.96 -9.05 -24.33
N LYS A 549 -9.59 -10.16 -24.72
CA LYS A 549 -9.03 -11.14 -25.65
C LYS A 549 -10.12 -11.69 -26.56
N THR A 550 -9.91 -11.58 -27.87
CA THR A 550 -10.70 -12.28 -28.89
C THR A 550 -9.83 -13.32 -29.60
N LYS A 551 -10.38 -13.98 -30.63
CA LYS A 551 -9.60 -14.92 -31.46
C LYS A 551 -8.44 -14.23 -32.19
N ASP A 552 -8.65 -12.97 -32.58
CA ASP A 552 -7.75 -12.23 -33.46
C ASP A 552 -7.24 -10.92 -32.82
N SER A 553 -7.61 -10.60 -31.58
CA SER A 553 -7.18 -9.37 -30.90
C SER A 553 -6.90 -9.55 -29.41
N LEU A 554 -5.96 -8.76 -28.91
CA LEU A 554 -5.59 -8.65 -27.49
C LEU A 554 -5.64 -7.17 -27.11
N THR A 555 -6.37 -6.83 -26.05
CA THR A 555 -6.47 -5.47 -25.53
C THR A 555 -5.66 -5.37 -24.25
N LEU A 556 -4.67 -4.48 -24.25
CA LEU A 556 -3.79 -4.20 -23.12
C LEU A 556 -4.15 -2.85 -22.50
N HIS A 557 -4.04 -2.75 -21.18
CA HIS A 557 -4.23 -1.53 -20.41
C HIS A 557 -2.96 -1.23 -19.61
N TRP A 558 -2.36 -0.07 -19.84
CA TRP A 558 -1.21 0.40 -19.06
C TRP A 558 -1.74 1.17 -17.85
N LEU A 559 -1.47 0.64 -16.66
CA LEU A 559 -1.75 1.35 -15.42
C LEU A 559 -0.71 2.45 -15.20
N PRO A 560 -1.08 3.57 -14.56
CA PRO A 560 -0.08 4.55 -14.11
C PRO A 560 0.88 3.91 -13.10
N PRO A 561 2.10 4.46 -12.93
CA PRO A 561 3.04 4.00 -11.91
C PRO A 561 2.43 4.05 -10.51
N ILE A 562 2.80 3.09 -9.65
CA ILE A 562 2.26 2.99 -8.27
C ILE A 562 2.72 4.16 -7.40
N SER A 563 3.93 4.66 -7.66
CA SER A 563 4.50 5.84 -7.02
C SER A 563 3.73 7.13 -7.34
N GLY A 564 2.69 7.05 -8.19
CA GLY A 564 1.81 8.16 -8.56
C GLY A 564 2.04 8.65 -9.99
N SER A 565 1.35 9.73 -10.34
CA SER A 565 1.43 10.36 -11.66
C SER A 565 2.75 11.08 -11.86
N VAL A 566 3.54 10.64 -12.86
CA VAL A 566 4.70 11.37 -13.39
C VAL A 566 4.19 12.61 -14.13
N HIS A 567 3.90 13.67 -13.39
CA HIS A 567 3.51 14.95 -13.96
C HIS A 567 4.76 15.71 -14.38
N GLU A 568 5.33 15.38 -15.55
CA GLU A 568 6.06 16.41 -16.31
C GLU A 568 6.28 15.98 -17.76
N ARG A 569 5.67 16.74 -18.68
CA ARG A 569 5.99 16.72 -20.11
C ARG A 569 7.38 17.35 -20.30
N GLU A 570 8.43 16.53 -20.36
CA GLU A 570 9.69 17.00 -20.94
C GLU A 570 9.52 17.13 -22.46
N VAL A 571 9.60 18.37 -22.95
CA VAL A 571 9.53 18.70 -24.38
C VAL A 571 10.69 17.99 -25.10
N GLY A 572 10.36 17.05 -25.98
CA GLY A 572 11.35 16.24 -26.73
C GLY A 572 11.39 14.74 -26.37
N THR A 573 10.58 14.28 -25.41
CA THR A 573 10.39 12.85 -25.13
C THR A 573 9.24 12.23 -25.94
N VAL A 574 9.13 10.89 -25.94
CA VAL A 574 8.10 10.11 -26.65
C VAL A 574 6.66 10.58 -26.33
N CYS A 575 6.45 11.25 -25.20
CA CYS A 575 5.20 11.91 -24.81
C CYS A 575 4.74 13.03 -25.76
N GLY A 576 5.60 13.52 -26.66
CA GLY A 576 5.22 14.40 -27.77
C GLY A 576 4.42 13.72 -28.88
N HIS A 577 4.37 12.38 -28.90
CA HIS A 577 3.58 11.57 -29.83
C HIS A 577 2.19 11.18 -29.28
N CYS A 578 1.87 11.58 -28.05
CA CYS A 578 0.53 11.40 -27.51
C CYS A 578 -0.43 12.39 -28.17
N SER A 579 -1.61 11.91 -28.58
CA SER A 579 -2.70 12.74 -29.11
C SER A 579 -3.27 13.68 -28.03
N GLU A 580 -4.10 14.65 -28.42
CA GLU A 580 -4.71 15.63 -27.48
C GLU A 580 -5.52 14.99 -26.34
N ASP A 581 -5.96 13.73 -26.53
CA ASP A 581 -6.67 12.91 -25.54
C ASP A 581 -5.74 12.09 -24.63
N GLY A 582 -4.42 12.23 -24.77
CA GLY A 582 -3.40 11.52 -24.00
C GLY A 582 -3.06 10.13 -24.52
N THR A 583 -3.59 9.73 -25.68
CA THR A 583 -3.38 8.40 -26.26
C THR A 583 -2.06 8.34 -27.04
N LEU A 584 -1.19 7.36 -26.74
CA LEU A 584 0.01 7.06 -27.52
C LEU A 584 -0.30 5.94 -28.53
N TYR A 585 -0.18 6.24 -29.82
CA TYR A 585 -0.28 5.23 -30.87
C TYR A 585 1.13 4.72 -31.23
N GLN A 586 1.38 3.43 -31.01
CA GLN A 586 2.66 2.79 -31.36
C GLN A 586 2.42 1.54 -32.22
N TYR A 587 3.27 1.36 -33.24
CA TYR A 587 3.27 0.16 -34.08
C TYR A 587 4.10 -0.94 -33.42
N ALA A 588 3.53 -2.13 -33.26
CA ALA A 588 4.30 -3.30 -32.88
C ALA A 588 5.19 -3.72 -34.07
N HIS A 589 6.51 -3.69 -33.89
CA HIS A 589 7.46 -4.09 -34.95
C HIS A 589 7.72 -5.60 -34.98
N ALA A 590 7.56 -6.29 -33.84
CA ALA A 590 7.71 -7.73 -33.72
C ALA A 590 6.89 -8.27 -32.53
N ALA A 591 6.36 -9.49 -32.65
CA ALA A 591 5.72 -10.23 -31.57
C ALA A 591 6.21 -11.68 -31.59
N MET A 592 6.55 -12.24 -30.43
CA MET A 592 6.99 -13.63 -30.30
C MET A 592 6.18 -14.34 -29.23
N SER A 593 5.81 -15.60 -29.49
CA SER A 593 5.16 -16.49 -28.53
C SER A 593 6.13 -17.64 -28.19
N PRO A 594 6.38 -17.94 -26.90
CA PRO A 594 7.17 -19.11 -26.50
C PRO A 594 6.40 -20.43 -26.69
N ARG A 595 5.12 -20.40 -27.08
CA ARG A 595 4.35 -21.59 -27.44
C ARG A 595 4.49 -21.86 -28.94
N VAL A 596 4.90 -23.08 -29.30
CA VAL A 596 4.91 -23.57 -30.68
C VAL A 596 3.47 -23.56 -31.20
N CYS A 597 3.12 -22.58 -32.02
CA CYS A 597 1.89 -22.56 -32.81
C CYS A 597 2.29 -22.29 -34.26
N ASP A 598 1.65 -23.01 -35.17
CA ASP A 598 2.06 -23.27 -36.55
C ASP A 598 2.56 -22.07 -37.37
N ALA A 599 3.49 -22.39 -38.27
CA ALA A 599 4.17 -21.48 -39.18
C ALA A 599 3.21 -20.80 -40.17
N SER A 600 2.79 -19.58 -39.85
CA SER A 600 2.47 -18.53 -40.84
C SER A 600 2.71 -17.15 -40.23
N GLY A 601 3.94 -16.89 -39.79
CA GLY A 601 4.37 -15.63 -39.17
C GLY A 601 4.53 -14.48 -40.16
N TYR A 602 3.53 -14.21 -41.00
CA TYR A 602 3.46 -13.00 -41.81
C TYR A 602 2.10 -12.34 -41.58
N TRP A 603 2.14 -11.18 -40.91
CA TRP A 603 1.01 -10.27 -40.76
C TRP A 603 1.20 -9.14 -41.75
N THR A 604 0.14 -8.78 -42.48
CA THR A 604 0.19 -7.63 -43.39
C THR A 604 0.21 -6.32 -42.59
N PRO A 605 0.78 -5.23 -43.13
CA PRO A 605 0.76 -3.93 -42.48
C PRO A 605 -0.65 -3.44 -42.14
N GLU A 606 -1.68 -3.85 -42.88
CA GLU A 606 -3.09 -3.53 -42.60
C GLU A 606 -3.68 -4.34 -41.42
N GLU A 607 -3.22 -5.58 -41.19
CA GLU A 607 -3.61 -6.40 -40.03
C GLU A 607 -2.91 -5.98 -38.73
N ALA A 608 -1.83 -5.21 -38.84
CA ALA A 608 -1.09 -4.61 -37.73
C ALA A 608 -1.62 -3.22 -37.33
N ILE A 609 -2.70 -2.75 -37.95
CA ILE A 609 -3.41 -1.53 -37.58
C ILE A 609 -4.64 -1.97 -36.78
N GLY A 610 -4.66 -1.61 -35.49
CA GLY A 610 -5.82 -1.86 -34.61
C GLY A 610 -7.09 -1.19 -35.10
#